data_AF-L0AZ46-F1
#
_entry.id   AF-L0AZ46-F1
#
_cell.length_a   1.000
_cell.length_b   1.000
_cell.length_c   1.000
_cell.angle_alpha   90.00
_cell.angle_beta   90.00
_cell.angle_gamma   90.00
#
_symmetry.space_group_name_H-M   'P 1'
#
loop_
_entity.id
_entity.type
_entity.pdbx_description
1 polymer ?
#
loop_
_entity_poly.entity_id
_entity_poly.type
_entity_poly.pdbx_seq_one_letter_code
_entity_poly.pdbx_strand_id
1 'polypeptide(L)'
;MSAGELTLNINQQCGKDGDGTCKCGSNIPDIRAREETNQPVAGFTKYTHYCEYEGTFKLKKKLGGLSIIEVVGTAGGKPGPTISGVTDVAVYFWDGEPNIPILIGITKSNSKPTFYGRSKKGSPWMNGRVPNMNEQEALDNQNCHNNDAVTIDLSYGVSTDKINGSYCCSDNHGFNRITVTPVTVFCSTHSNSLTFYKHTIKGHLRLGAIKYNDGGEKSIKRITLEGRPFLPNVKAIYVFYCQKNNPLLIYIEDGNQNGVTGWFQKNGASGSNGNEKWTQTHVLGNIRPDKLTKPIDCTSEGDFKKLAKELKKLNCECLKECIRTLDPEHLGQNGVQREEVPAADLSDQVPDTESETKILLQGTPVAQMAEDAIDGERLKHLIVTPSGDSPDLPTIIGVPTAFLTTSALACFTVWKLYNRYKGDPWVRQISYRVLKNVPY
;
A
#
# COMPACT_ATOMS: atom_id res chain seq x y z
N MET A 1 22.88 -15.27 37.47
CA MET A 1 24.20 -14.66 37.77
C MET A 1 24.32 -13.34 37.01
N SER A 2 25.04 -12.34 37.52
CA SER A 2 25.23 -11.06 36.83
C SER A 2 26.59 -11.06 36.11
N ALA A 3 26.60 -10.88 34.78
CA ALA A 3 27.79 -10.96 33.93
C ALA A 3 28.79 -9.79 34.13
N GLY A 4 28.43 -8.76 34.89
CA GLY A 4 29.29 -7.59 35.13
C GLY A 4 28.62 -6.27 34.74
N GLU A 5 29.43 -5.24 34.52
CA GLU A 5 28.99 -3.86 34.23
C GLU A 5 29.40 -3.41 32.82
N LEU A 6 28.40 -3.18 31.96
CA LEU A 6 28.58 -2.78 30.56
C LEU A 6 28.60 -1.25 30.42
N THR A 7 29.65 -0.72 29.81
CA THR A 7 29.73 0.66 29.33
C THR A 7 29.42 0.69 27.83
N LEU A 8 28.16 0.93 27.47
CA LEU A 8 27.72 0.91 26.08
C LEU A 8 28.35 2.03 25.24
N ASN A 9 29.03 1.64 24.17
CA ASN A 9 29.48 2.55 23.12
C ASN A 9 28.46 2.54 21.96
N ILE A 10 27.50 3.46 22.04
CA ILE A 10 26.37 3.57 21.09
C ILE A 10 26.79 3.85 19.65
N ASN A 11 28.03 4.29 19.40
CA ASN A 11 28.50 4.64 18.05
C ASN A 11 29.27 3.51 17.38
N GLN A 12 29.56 2.40 18.10
CA GLN A 12 30.47 1.38 17.59
C GLN A 12 29.84 0.27 16.77
N GLN A 13 28.51 0.29 16.55
CA GLN A 13 27.78 -0.70 15.73
C GLN A 13 28.27 -2.13 15.98
N CYS A 14 28.30 -2.56 17.25
CA CYS A 14 28.87 -3.86 17.63
C CYS A 14 28.08 -5.02 17.01
N GLY A 15 28.76 -6.10 16.60
CA GLY A 15 28.11 -7.22 15.91
C GLY A 15 27.88 -6.99 14.41
N LYS A 16 28.35 -5.85 13.87
CA LYS A 16 28.29 -5.55 12.43
C LYS A 16 28.98 -6.63 11.62
N ASP A 17 28.44 -6.91 10.44
CA ASP A 17 28.93 -7.95 9.51
C ASP A 17 28.92 -9.35 10.14
N GLY A 18 28.13 -9.56 11.20
CA GLY A 18 27.98 -10.84 11.88
C GLY A 18 29.16 -11.24 12.77
N ASP A 19 30.05 -10.31 13.15
CA ASP A 19 31.23 -10.64 13.96
C ASP A 19 30.88 -11.16 15.38
N GLY A 20 29.64 -10.96 15.84
CA GLY A 20 29.15 -11.44 17.14
C GLY A 20 29.77 -10.74 18.35
N THR A 21 30.70 -9.79 18.13
CA THR A 21 31.55 -9.23 19.18
C THR A 21 31.00 -7.93 19.75
N CYS A 22 30.93 -7.88 21.08
CA CYS A 22 30.75 -6.62 21.79
C CYS A 22 32.11 -5.90 21.92
N LYS A 23 32.29 -4.81 21.17
CA LYS A 23 33.50 -3.97 21.23
C LYS A 23 33.39 -2.83 22.26
N CYS A 24 32.28 -2.78 22.99
CA CYS A 24 32.07 -1.81 24.05
C CYS A 24 33.13 -1.98 25.16
N GLY A 25 33.58 -0.86 25.74
CA GLY A 25 34.77 -0.77 26.62
C GLY A 25 34.63 -1.41 28.00
N SER A 26 34.07 -2.62 28.08
CA SER A 26 33.98 -3.41 29.29
C SER A 26 34.28 -4.84 28.85
N ASN A 27 35.45 -5.36 29.23
CA ASN A 27 35.90 -6.74 28.97
C ASN A 27 35.01 -7.74 29.74
N ILE A 28 33.69 -7.71 29.49
CA ILE A 28 32.77 -8.68 30.03
C ILE A 28 32.85 -9.89 29.10
N PRO A 29 33.33 -11.06 29.58
CA PRO A 29 33.57 -12.22 28.73
C PRO A 29 32.33 -12.69 27.97
N ASP A 30 31.15 -12.52 28.58
CA ASP A 30 29.92 -13.17 28.13
C ASP A 30 28.96 -12.25 27.37
N ILE A 31 29.35 -10.98 27.11
CA ILE A 31 28.50 -10.07 26.33
C ILE A 31 28.80 -10.20 24.84
N ARG A 32 27.78 -10.58 24.08
CA ARG A 32 27.78 -10.62 22.62
C ARG A 32 26.99 -9.45 22.05
N ALA A 33 27.21 -9.20 20.76
CA ALA A 33 26.40 -8.25 20.01
C ALA A 33 25.98 -8.86 18.68
N ARG A 34 24.78 -8.53 18.20
CA ARG A 34 24.31 -8.95 16.88
C ARG A 34 23.69 -7.77 16.13
N GLU A 35 23.85 -7.81 14.81
CA GLU A 35 23.21 -6.91 13.88
C GLU A 35 21.95 -7.54 13.28
N GLU A 36 20.88 -6.76 13.25
CA GLU A 36 19.59 -7.14 12.68
C GLU A 36 19.15 -6.01 11.73
N THR A 37 19.43 -6.17 10.44
CA THR A 37 19.03 -5.21 9.40
C THR A 37 17.55 -5.36 9.03
N ASN A 38 16.87 -4.26 8.72
CA ASN A 38 15.43 -4.22 8.42
C ASN A 38 14.56 -4.79 9.56
N GLN A 39 15.03 -4.64 10.81
CA GLN A 39 14.37 -5.12 12.02
C GLN A 39 14.22 -3.98 13.05
N PRO A 40 13.07 -3.87 13.74
CA PRO A 40 11.87 -4.72 13.62
C PRO A 40 11.07 -4.47 12.31
N VAL A 41 11.50 -3.49 11.51
CA VAL A 41 10.83 -2.95 10.34
C VAL A 41 11.86 -2.49 9.32
N ALA A 42 11.49 -2.49 8.04
CA ALA A 42 12.39 -2.06 6.97
C ALA A 42 12.85 -0.60 7.13
N GLY A 43 14.09 -0.33 6.70
CA GLY A 43 14.71 0.99 6.79
C GLY A 43 15.41 1.28 8.12
N PHE A 44 15.51 0.29 9.02
CA PHE A 44 16.18 0.41 10.30
C PHE A 44 17.12 -0.76 10.55
N THR A 45 18.22 -0.46 11.22
CA THR A 45 19.21 -1.44 11.65
C THR A 45 19.30 -1.44 13.17
N LYS A 46 19.19 -2.62 13.77
CA LYS A 46 19.20 -2.83 15.22
C LYS A 46 20.48 -3.56 15.63
N TYR A 47 21.22 -2.99 16.58
CA TYR A 47 22.37 -3.63 17.20
C TYR A 47 22.04 -4.02 18.64
N THR A 48 21.90 -5.32 18.89
CA THR A 48 21.47 -5.87 20.19
C THR A 48 22.66 -6.42 20.94
N HIS A 49 22.90 -5.95 22.17
CA HIS A 49 23.91 -6.48 23.09
C HIS A 49 23.23 -7.33 24.15
N TYR A 50 23.70 -8.55 24.36
CA TYR A 50 23.07 -9.53 25.24
C TYR A 50 24.10 -10.47 25.88
N CYS A 51 23.70 -11.17 26.94
CA CYS A 51 24.52 -12.19 27.58
C CYS A 51 24.38 -13.53 26.83
N GLU A 52 25.48 -14.16 26.44
CA GLU A 52 25.48 -15.44 25.69
C GLU A 52 24.82 -16.58 26.48
N TYR A 53 25.11 -16.66 27.78
CA TYR A 53 24.51 -17.63 28.69
C TYR A 53 23.42 -16.92 29.50
N GLU A 54 22.16 -17.23 29.23
CA GLU A 54 20.94 -16.65 29.82
C GLU A 54 21.18 -16.01 31.20
N GLY A 55 21.36 -14.68 31.20
CA GLY A 55 21.88 -13.95 32.34
C GLY A 55 21.54 -12.47 32.28
N THR A 56 21.92 -11.74 33.32
CA THR A 56 21.71 -10.28 33.38
C THR A 56 23.04 -9.56 33.53
N PHE A 57 23.08 -8.30 33.14
CA PHE A 57 24.22 -7.41 33.40
C PHE A 57 23.74 -6.08 33.98
N LYS A 58 24.69 -5.31 34.50
CA LYS A 58 24.48 -3.92 34.89
C LYS A 58 24.84 -3.03 33.71
N LEU A 59 23.96 -2.15 33.28
CA LEU A 59 24.25 -1.18 32.23
C LEU A 59 24.60 0.18 32.85
N LYS A 60 25.74 0.77 32.51
CA LYS A 60 26.03 2.15 32.92
C LYS A 60 25.01 3.10 32.32
N LYS A 61 24.51 4.01 33.16
CA LYS A 61 23.54 5.03 32.74
C LYS A 61 24.11 6.08 31.80
N LYS A 62 25.43 6.27 31.79
CA LYS A 62 26.14 7.15 30.86
C LYS A 62 26.38 6.40 29.55
N LEU A 63 25.63 6.76 28.50
CA LEU A 63 25.66 6.08 27.20
C LEU A 63 26.43 6.93 26.19
N GLY A 64 27.50 6.39 25.60
CA GLY A 64 28.29 7.11 24.60
C GLY A 64 28.89 8.44 25.08
N GLY A 65 29.16 8.59 26.38
CA GLY A 65 29.71 9.83 26.95
C GLY A 65 28.68 10.90 27.33
N LEU A 66 27.39 10.72 27.01
CA LEU A 66 26.32 11.69 27.26
C LEU A 66 25.40 11.29 28.44
N SER A 67 24.61 12.26 28.92
CA SER A 67 23.78 12.19 30.14
C SER A 67 22.68 11.12 30.12
N ILE A 68 22.21 10.83 31.33
CA ILE A 68 21.65 9.59 31.87
C ILE A 68 20.20 9.29 31.46
N ILE A 69 19.92 8.02 31.17
CA ILE A 69 18.55 7.46 31.12
C ILE A 69 18.09 6.94 32.50
N GLU A 70 16.79 7.02 32.80
CA GLU A 70 16.21 6.55 34.08
C GLU A 70 16.73 7.33 35.32
N VAL A 71 16.51 8.65 35.34
CA VAL A 71 16.84 9.55 36.49
C VAL A 71 15.79 9.50 37.61
N VAL A 72 14.70 8.74 37.47
CA VAL A 72 13.64 8.72 38.48
C VAL A 72 14.07 7.89 39.70
N GLY A 73 14.69 8.56 40.67
CA GLY A 73 14.68 8.10 42.06
C GLY A 73 13.35 8.50 42.70
N THR A 74 12.75 7.60 43.47
CA THR A 74 11.75 7.97 44.48
C THR A 74 12.28 9.13 45.31
N ALA A 75 11.39 10.06 45.69
CA ALA A 75 11.69 11.28 46.43
C ALA A 75 12.80 11.05 47.48
N GLY A 76 14.00 11.60 47.22
CA GLY A 76 15.15 11.60 48.13
C GLY A 76 16.33 10.69 47.77
N GLY A 77 16.22 9.75 46.83
CA GLY A 77 17.34 8.87 46.44
C GLY A 77 18.17 9.41 45.27
N LYS A 78 19.50 9.55 45.43
CA LYS A 78 20.41 9.79 44.28
C LYS A 78 20.30 8.61 43.31
N PRO A 79 20.05 8.82 42.00
CA PRO A 79 20.00 7.73 41.04
C PRO A 79 21.32 6.96 41.04
N GLY A 80 21.26 5.64 41.23
CA GLY A 80 22.45 4.79 41.11
C GLY A 80 23.10 4.90 39.72
N PRO A 81 24.41 4.66 39.59
CA PRO A 81 25.17 4.88 38.34
C PRO A 81 24.82 3.86 37.24
N THR A 82 24.13 2.78 37.59
CA THR A 82 23.82 1.67 36.68
C THR A 82 22.35 1.26 36.75
N ILE A 83 21.90 0.61 35.68
CA ILE A 83 20.62 -0.07 35.56
C ILE A 83 20.92 -1.56 35.76
N SER A 84 20.33 -2.17 36.79
CA SER A 84 20.55 -3.59 37.09
C SER A 84 19.49 -4.47 36.44
N GLY A 85 19.80 -5.76 36.28
CA GLY A 85 18.86 -6.76 35.78
C GLY A 85 18.57 -6.67 34.28
N VAL A 86 19.49 -6.07 33.50
CA VAL A 86 19.35 -5.92 32.05
C VAL A 86 19.66 -7.25 31.38
N THR A 87 18.78 -7.72 30.50
CA THR A 87 18.98 -8.93 29.67
C THR A 87 19.55 -8.59 28.31
N ASP A 88 19.08 -7.48 27.73
CA ASP A 88 19.55 -6.97 26.45
C ASP A 88 19.41 -5.44 26.36
N VAL A 89 20.32 -4.84 25.59
CA VAL A 89 20.23 -3.43 25.19
C VAL A 89 20.40 -3.32 23.68
N ALA A 90 19.41 -2.72 23.03
CA ALA A 90 19.37 -2.51 21.59
C ALA A 90 19.59 -1.03 21.25
N VAL A 91 20.45 -0.77 20.26
CA VAL A 91 20.66 0.55 19.66
C VAL A 91 20.13 0.54 18.24
N TYR A 92 19.23 1.45 17.92
CA TYR A 92 18.58 1.53 16.62
C TYR A 92 19.15 2.67 15.79
N PHE A 93 19.35 2.39 14.51
CA PHE A 93 19.78 3.33 13.50
C PHE A 93 18.77 3.33 12.36
N TRP A 94 18.61 4.49 11.73
CA TRP A 94 17.81 4.62 10.53
C TRP A 94 18.73 4.61 9.32
N ASP A 95 18.38 3.86 8.27
CA ASP A 95 19.26 3.66 7.12
C ASP A 95 19.51 4.95 6.32
N GLY A 96 18.64 5.96 6.46
CA GLY A 96 18.85 7.30 5.92
C GLY A 96 19.84 8.16 6.69
N GLU A 97 20.30 7.71 7.86
CA GLU A 97 21.34 8.33 8.69
C GLU A 97 22.03 7.25 9.55
N PRO A 98 22.77 6.31 8.94
CA PRO A 98 23.17 5.05 9.59
C PRO A 98 24.21 5.25 10.69
N ASN A 99 24.84 6.43 10.77
CA ASN A 99 25.88 6.73 11.75
C ASN A 99 25.35 7.40 13.03
N ILE A 100 24.05 7.71 13.09
CA ILE A 100 23.46 8.44 14.21
C ILE A 100 22.38 7.56 14.86
N PRO A 101 22.56 7.10 16.11
CA PRO A 101 21.56 6.30 16.77
C PRO A 101 20.33 7.15 17.10
N ILE A 102 19.15 6.57 16.91
CA ILE A 102 17.87 7.28 17.01
C ILE A 102 17.03 6.83 18.22
N LEU A 103 17.22 5.59 18.68
CA LEU A 103 16.45 4.99 19.76
C LEU A 103 17.35 4.01 20.52
N ILE A 104 17.11 3.87 21.82
CA ILE A 104 17.70 2.82 22.65
C ILE A 104 16.57 2.04 23.31
N GLY A 105 16.60 0.72 23.19
CA GLY A 105 15.68 -0.18 23.89
C GLY A 105 16.44 -0.94 24.97
N ILE A 106 15.92 -0.93 26.20
CA ILE A 106 16.50 -1.69 27.32
C ILE A 106 15.47 -2.67 27.83
N THR A 107 15.84 -3.93 27.86
CA THR A 107 15.00 -5.01 28.36
C THR A 107 15.58 -5.51 29.68
N LYS A 108 14.73 -5.60 30.71
CA LYS A 108 15.07 -6.21 32.00
C LYS A 108 14.40 -7.58 32.08
N SER A 109 14.86 -8.42 33.01
CA SER A 109 14.26 -9.74 33.22
C SER A 109 12.74 -9.66 33.39
N ASN A 110 12.02 -10.45 32.60
CA ASN A 110 10.55 -10.54 32.62
C ASN A 110 9.82 -9.21 32.34
N SER A 111 10.46 -8.26 31.65
CA SER A 111 9.83 -6.99 31.28
C SER A 111 9.83 -6.75 29.77
N LYS A 112 8.85 -5.98 29.29
CA LYS A 112 8.92 -5.42 27.93
C LYS A 112 10.09 -4.42 27.82
N PRO A 113 10.63 -4.20 26.61
CA PRO A 113 11.65 -3.17 26.40
C PRO A 113 11.14 -1.79 26.80
N THR A 114 11.98 -1.01 27.47
CA THR A 114 11.76 0.42 27.70
C THR A 114 12.57 1.20 26.69
N PHE A 115 11.91 2.10 25.96
CA PHE A 115 12.52 2.88 24.90
C PHE A 115 12.94 4.28 25.37
N TYR A 116 14.11 4.72 24.92
CA TYR A 116 14.69 6.02 25.22
C TYR A 116 15.08 6.71 23.91
N GLY A 117 14.70 7.99 23.81
CA GLY A 117 14.92 8.84 22.65
C GLY A 117 15.76 10.07 22.98
N ARG A 118 15.91 10.95 21.99
CA ARG A 118 16.58 12.25 22.13
C ARG A 118 15.58 13.39 21.99
N SER A 119 15.88 14.51 22.65
CA SER A 119 15.08 15.72 22.52
C SER A 119 15.38 16.50 21.24
N LYS A 120 16.52 16.23 20.58
CA LYS A 120 16.90 16.74 19.25
C LYS A 120 18.10 15.94 18.74
N LYS A 121 18.31 15.92 17.41
CA LYS A 121 19.53 15.41 16.78
C LYS A 121 20.78 16.03 17.43
N GLY A 122 21.72 15.18 17.85
CA GLY A 122 22.97 15.59 18.50
C GLY A 122 22.84 16.00 19.98
N SER A 123 21.62 16.08 20.54
CA SER A 123 21.42 16.32 21.97
C SER A 123 21.63 15.05 22.80
N PRO A 124 21.91 15.18 24.11
CA PRO A 124 21.90 14.05 25.03
C PRO A 124 20.59 13.27 25.01
N TRP A 125 20.65 12.01 25.44
CA TRP A 125 19.47 11.17 25.63
C TRP A 125 18.54 11.77 26.68
N MET A 126 17.25 11.62 26.47
CA MET A 126 16.26 12.11 27.44
C MET A 126 16.27 11.24 28.70
N ASN A 127 16.12 11.89 29.85
CA ASN A 127 16.05 11.21 31.14
C ASN A 127 14.76 10.37 31.30
N GLY A 128 13.77 10.60 30.45
CA GLY A 128 12.48 9.90 30.42
C GLY A 128 12.35 8.90 29.26
N ARG A 129 11.49 7.90 29.46
CA ARG A 129 11.11 6.94 28.42
C ARG A 129 10.28 7.62 27.34
N VAL A 130 10.35 7.11 26.10
CA VAL A 130 9.36 7.39 25.07
C VAL A 130 8.02 6.79 25.56
N PRO A 131 7.03 7.62 25.93
CA PRO A 131 5.86 7.14 26.66
C PRO A 131 4.86 6.46 25.71
N ASN A 132 4.25 5.36 26.18
CA ASN A 132 3.06 4.74 25.59
C ASN A 132 3.17 4.35 24.10
N MET A 133 4.37 4.04 23.62
CA MET A 133 4.62 3.62 22.23
C MET A 133 5.22 2.22 22.19
N ASN A 134 4.80 1.43 21.21
CA ASN A 134 5.51 0.19 20.86
C ASN A 134 6.82 0.49 20.10
N GLU A 135 7.63 -0.54 19.84
CA GLU A 135 8.95 -0.40 19.18
C GLU A 135 8.87 0.35 17.84
N GLN A 136 7.87 0.04 17.01
CA GLN A 136 7.69 0.67 15.70
C GLN A 136 7.25 2.13 15.81
N GLU A 137 6.31 2.42 16.70
CA GLU A 137 5.85 3.79 16.96
C GLU A 137 6.97 4.67 17.52
N ALA A 138 7.78 4.12 18.44
CA ALA A 138 8.93 4.82 18.99
C ALA A 138 9.99 5.12 17.93
N LEU A 139 10.23 4.19 16.98
CA LEU A 139 11.11 4.41 15.85
C LEU A 139 10.59 5.51 14.93
N ASP A 140 9.32 5.46 14.53
CA ASP A 140 8.72 6.49 13.65
C ASP A 140 8.74 7.86 14.32
N ASN A 141 8.38 7.93 15.59
CA ASN A 141 8.41 9.15 16.39
C ASN A 141 9.82 9.74 16.46
N GLN A 142 10.81 8.96 16.88
CA GLN A 142 12.18 9.45 17.02
C GLN A 142 12.85 9.77 15.68
N ASN A 143 12.51 9.03 14.61
CA ASN A 143 13.03 9.32 13.28
C ASN A 143 12.43 10.62 12.71
N CYS A 144 11.14 10.83 12.90
CA CYS A 144 10.47 12.07 12.54
C CYS A 144 11.01 13.27 13.31
N HIS A 145 11.26 13.10 14.61
CA HIS A 145 11.75 14.15 15.49
C HIS A 145 13.22 14.52 15.24
N ASN A 146 14.09 13.53 15.02
CA ASN A 146 15.53 13.74 14.94
C ASN A 146 16.06 13.83 13.51
N ASN A 147 15.36 13.27 12.52
CA ASN A 147 15.86 13.17 11.14
C ASN A 147 14.93 13.82 10.10
N ASP A 148 13.88 14.52 10.51
CA ASP A 148 12.89 15.11 9.59
C ASP A 148 12.27 14.05 8.65
N ALA A 149 12.20 12.80 9.10
CA ALA A 149 11.74 11.65 8.34
C ALA A 149 10.29 11.30 8.71
N VAL A 150 9.33 11.71 7.88
CA VAL A 150 7.90 11.56 8.16
C VAL A 150 7.36 10.19 7.78
N THR A 151 6.34 9.73 8.51
CA THR A 151 5.59 8.54 8.16
C THR A 151 4.30 8.94 7.45
N ILE A 152 4.11 8.47 6.22
CA ILE A 152 2.84 8.65 5.50
C ILE A 152 1.87 7.56 5.96
N ASP A 153 0.73 7.99 6.48
CA ASP A 153 -0.40 7.14 6.83
C ASP A 153 -1.44 7.21 5.71
N LEU A 154 -1.62 6.07 5.03
CA LEU A 154 -2.55 5.84 3.93
C LEU A 154 -3.86 5.18 4.40
N SER A 155 -4.18 5.21 5.70
CA SER A 155 -5.49 4.76 6.17
C SER A 155 -6.60 5.59 5.51
N TYR A 156 -7.68 4.95 5.06
CA TYR A 156 -8.79 5.65 4.40
C TYR A 156 -9.31 6.82 5.25
N GLY A 157 -9.52 6.60 6.56
CA GLY A 157 -9.94 7.65 7.49
C GLY A 157 -8.96 8.82 7.57
N VAL A 158 -7.64 8.59 7.55
CA VAL A 158 -6.65 9.68 7.54
C VAL A 158 -6.75 10.48 6.24
N SER A 159 -6.90 9.79 5.12
CA SER A 159 -7.03 10.42 3.80
C SER A 159 -8.30 11.26 3.65
N THR A 160 -9.41 10.85 4.29
CA THR A 160 -10.68 11.59 4.28
C THR A 160 -10.75 12.70 5.33
N ASP A 161 -10.28 12.43 6.55
CA ASP A 161 -10.45 13.35 7.68
C ASP A 161 -9.45 14.52 7.63
N LYS A 162 -8.36 14.35 6.85
CA LYS A 162 -7.34 15.37 6.64
C LYS A 162 -7.40 16.01 5.25
N ILE A 163 -8.52 15.87 4.52
CA ILE A 163 -8.75 16.57 3.24
C ILE A 163 -8.51 18.08 3.42
N ASN A 164 -7.65 18.65 2.57
CA ASN A 164 -7.24 20.06 2.61
C ASN A 164 -6.63 20.50 3.96
N GLY A 165 -6.36 19.54 4.82
CA GLY A 165 -5.67 19.69 6.06
C GLY A 165 -4.31 19.03 5.96
N SER A 166 -3.82 18.65 7.12
CA SER A 166 -2.47 18.14 7.24
C SER A 166 -2.30 17.39 8.53
N TYR A 167 -1.33 16.48 8.52
CA TYR A 167 -0.95 15.72 9.69
C TYR A 167 0.56 15.64 9.81
N CYS A 168 0.99 15.20 10.98
CA CYS A 168 2.37 14.93 11.30
C CYS A 168 2.42 13.59 12.05
N CYS A 169 3.62 13.19 12.43
CA CYS A 169 3.87 12.12 13.39
C CYS A 169 3.11 12.38 14.71
N SER A 170 2.93 11.35 15.55
CA SER A 170 2.03 11.26 16.72
C SER A 170 2.04 12.42 17.72
N ASP A 171 3.00 13.33 17.65
CA ASP A 171 3.15 14.43 18.58
C ASP A 171 2.80 15.76 17.93
N ASN A 172 2.37 16.71 18.75
CA ASN A 172 2.13 18.13 18.41
C ASN A 172 3.46 18.84 18.05
N HIS A 173 4.16 18.36 17.04
CA HIS A 173 5.16 19.14 16.34
C HIS A 173 4.37 20.26 15.66
N GLY A 174 4.57 21.52 16.06
CA GLY A 174 3.77 22.69 15.65
C GLY A 174 3.71 23.01 14.15
N PHE A 175 4.10 22.09 13.27
CA PHE A 175 4.06 22.22 11.83
C PHE A 175 3.43 20.99 11.18
N ASN A 176 2.47 21.29 10.34
CA ASN A 176 1.75 20.40 9.44
C ASN A 176 2.66 19.91 8.29
N ARG A 177 3.26 18.72 8.44
CA ARG A 177 4.33 18.19 7.58
C ARG A 177 3.87 17.48 6.30
N ILE A 178 2.69 16.85 6.35
CA ILE A 178 2.08 16.16 5.21
C ILE A 178 0.74 16.84 4.91
N THR A 179 0.46 17.16 3.64
CA THR A 179 -0.86 17.64 3.19
C THR A 179 -1.57 16.59 2.36
N VAL A 180 -2.89 16.52 2.50
CA VAL A 180 -3.74 15.62 1.72
C VAL A 180 -4.65 16.42 0.81
N THR A 181 -4.59 16.14 -0.50
CA THR A 181 -5.50 16.73 -1.48
C THR A 181 -6.28 15.64 -2.20
N PRO A 182 -7.61 15.72 -2.27
CA PRO A 182 -8.41 14.79 -3.05
C PRO A 182 -8.24 15.09 -4.54
N VAL A 183 -8.27 14.04 -5.34
CA VAL A 183 -8.16 14.09 -6.78
C VAL A 183 -9.26 13.22 -7.36
N THR A 184 -10.16 13.81 -8.13
CA THR A 184 -11.28 13.08 -8.73
C THR A 184 -10.99 12.82 -10.20
N VAL A 185 -11.00 11.54 -10.57
CA VAL A 185 -11.07 11.12 -11.97
C VAL A 185 -12.52 10.89 -12.35
N PHE A 186 -12.93 11.47 -13.46
CA PHE A 186 -14.28 11.29 -14.00
C PHE A 186 -14.26 11.33 -15.53
N CYS A 187 -15.23 10.62 -16.11
CA CYS A 187 -15.45 10.54 -17.54
C CYS A 187 -16.43 11.64 -17.97
N SER A 188 -16.23 12.23 -19.15
CA SER A 188 -17.18 13.20 -19.72
C SER A 188 -18.50 12.57 -20.17
N THR A 189 -18.52 11.27 -20.46
CA THR A 189 -19.67 10.58 -21.07
C THR A 189 -20.57 9.86 -20.07
N HIS A 190 -20.17 9.71 -18.80
CA HIS A 190 -21.00 9.08 -17.76
C HIS A 190 -20.67 9.56 -16.34
N SER A 191 -21.67 9.53 -15.45
CA SER A 191 -21.57 10.09 -14.09
C SER A 191 -20.73 9.30 -13.07
N ASN A 192 -20.08 8.21 -13.47
CA ASN A 192 -19.20 7.46 -12.57
C ASN A 192 -17.83 8.16 -12.42
N SER A 193 -17.41 8.35 -11.18
CA SER A 193 -16.15 9.00 -10.81
C SER A 193 -15.49 8.25 -9.65
N LEU A 194 -14.17 8.42 -9.53
CA LEU A 194 -13.39 7.91 -8.41
C LEU A 194 -12.55 9.02 -7.83
N THR A 195 -12.62 9.18 -6.50
CA THR A 195 -11.73 10.07 -5.77
C THR A 195 -10.59 9.27 -5.16
N PHE A 196 -9.36 9.67 -5.46
CA PHE A 196 -8.13 9.20 -4.83
C PHE A 196 -7.45 10.36 -4.11
N TYR A 197 -6.43 10.07 -3.31
CA TYR A 197 -5.85 11.07 -2.40
C TYR A 197 -4.35 11.20 -2.63
N LYS A 198 -3.87 12.44 -2.73
CA LYS A 198 -2.45 12.77 -2.83
C LYS A 198 -1.93 13.23 -1.46
N HIS A 199 -1.03 12.46 -0.88
CA HIS A 199 -0.26 12.80 0.31
C HIS A 199 1.05 13.44 -0.13
N THR A 200 1.24 14.73 0.15
CA THR A 200 2.43 15.49 -0.24
C THR A 200 3.30 15.79 0.97
N ILE A 201 4.59 15.48 0.88
CA ILE A 201 5.59 15.82 1.89
C ILE A 201 6.05 17.27 1.63
N LYS A 202 6.04 18.12 2.66
CA LYS A 202 6.44 19.53 2.52
C LYS A 202 7.95 19.74 2.66
N GLY A 203 8.47 20.70 1.89
CA GLY A 203 9.79 21.27 2.10
C GLY A 203 10.93 20.25 1.96
N HIS A 204 11.86 20.26 2.92
CA HIS A 204 13.07 19.43 2.94
C HIS A 204 12.90 18.08 3.65
N LEU A 205 11.67 17.73 4.05
CA LEU A 205 11.39 16.51 4.81
C LEU A 205 11.60 15.26 3.95
N ARG A 206 11.92 14.14 4.60
CA ARG A 206 12.18 12.83 3.97
C ARG A 206 11.07 11.85 4.29
N LEU A 207 10.88 10.84 3.46
CA LEU A 207 9.98 9.73 3.80
C LEU A 207 10.72 8.69 4.67
N GLY A 208 10.19 8.45 5.86
CA GLY A 208 10.71 7.44 6.79
C GLY A 208 10.00 6.09 6.65
N ALA A 209 8.68 6.10 6.47
CA ALA A 209 7.86 4.89 6.35
C ALA A 209 6.51 5.19 5.67
N ILE A 210 5.89 4.14 5.13
CA ILE A 210 4.51 4.16 4.64
C ILE A 210 3.73 3.14 5.46
N LYS A 211 2.55 3.52 5.96
CA LYS A 211 1.68 2.61 6.72
C LYS A 211 0.21 2.85 6.42
N TYR A 212 -0.65 1.92 6.83
CA TYR A 212 -2.09 2.12 6.94
C TYR A 212 -2.66 1.23 8.06
N ASN A 213 -3.86 1.56 8.51
CA ASN A 213 -4.62 0.82 9.51
C ASN A 213 -5.75 0.03 8.83
N ASP A 214 -5.80 -1.29 9.03
CA ASP A 214 -6.81 -2.18 8.47
C ASP A 214 -8.00 -2.46 9.40
N GLY A 215 -8.05 -1.83 10.57
CA GLY A 215 -9.10 -2.00 11.58
C GLY A 215 -8.96 -3.21 12.50
N GLY A 216 -7.92 -4.05 12.34
CA GLY A 216 -7.70 -5.26 13.15
C GLY A 216 -6.90 -5.10 14.44
N GLU A 217 -6.72 -6.20 15.20
CA GLU A 217 -5.98 -6.26 16.47
C GLU A 217 -4.46 -6.00 16.30
N LYS A 218 -3.92 -6.32 15.10
CA LYS A 218 -2.61 -5.85 14.58
C LYS A 218 -2.85 -4.90 13.40
N SER A 219 -3.50 -3.78 13.71
CA SER A 219 -4.15 -2.91 12.72
C SER A 219 -3.17 -2.25 11.77
N ILE A 220 -1.99 -1.89 12.26
CA ILE A 220 -1.02 -1.10 11.50
C ILE A 220 -0.21 -2.02 10.60
N LYS A 221 -0.33 -1.79 9.29
CA LYS A 221 0.43 -2.46 8.23
C LYS A 221 1.47 -1.50 7.69
N ARG A 222 2.76 -1.84 7.77
CA ARG A 222 3.79 -1.09 7.02
C ARG A 222 3.89 -1.63 5.60
N ILE A 223 4.01 -0.71 4.65
CA ILE A 223 4.24 -1.01 3.25
C ILE A 223 5.74 -0.96 2.98
N THR A 224 6.26 -2.05 2.43
CA THR A 224 7.64 -2.17 1.95
C THR A 224 7.62 -2.47 0.47
N LEU A 225 8.47 -1.81 -0.32
CA LEU A 225 8.54 -2.06 -1.75
C LEU A 225 9.52 -3.18 -2.04
N GLU A 226 9.16 -4.09 -2.93
CA GLU A 226 10.02 -5.21 -3.30
C GLU A 226 11.35 -4.72 -3.88
N GLY A 227 12.46 -5.30 -3.41
CA GLY A 227 13.81 -4.88 -3.76
C GLY A 227 14.24 -3.52 -3.21
N ARG A 228 13.38 -2.80 -2.47
CA ARG A 228 13.61 -1.42 -2.03
C ARG A 228 13.07 -1.18 -0.61
N PRO A 229 13.83 -1.56 0.43
CA PRO A 229 13.40 -1.39 1.81
C PRO A 229 13.36 0.08 2.29
N PHE A 230 14.02 1.00 1.57
CA PHE A 230 14.20 2.39 2.01
C PHE A 230 14.03 3.41 0.87
N LEU A 231 13.27 4.50 1.11
CA LEU A 231 12.87 5.49 0.09
C LEU A 231 12.91 6.93 0.62
N PRO A 232 14.08 7.57 0.79
CA PRO A 232 14.16 8.87 1.46
C PRO A 232 13.53 10.02 0.67
N ASN A 233 13.56 9.95 -0.66
CA ASN A 233 13.38 11.11 -1.55
C ASN A 233 11.94 11.26 -2.08
N VAL A 234 10.96 10.55 -1.53
CA VAL A 234 9.58 10.64 -2.01
C VAL A 234 9.00 12.03 -1.77
N LYS A 235 8.43 12.64 -2.81
CA LYS A 235 7.74 13.93 -2.77
C LYS A 235 6.26 13.79 -2.45
N ALA A 236 5.61 12.81 -3.08
CA ALA A 236 4.20 12.54 -2.84
C ALA A 236 3.83 11.08 -3.08
N ILE A 237 2.75 10.63 -2.44
CA ILE A 237 2.12 9.33 -2.67
C ILE A 237 0.65 9.57 -3.01
N TYR A 238 0.21 9.00 -4.11
CA TYR A 238 -1.19 8.92 -4.46
C TYR A 238 -1.71 7.55 -4.04
N VAL A 239 -2.87 7.51 -3.42
CA VAL A 239 -3.48 6.26 -2.94
C VAL A 239 -4.90 6.13 -3.46
N PHE A 240 -5.17 4.95 -4.02
CA PHE A 240 -6.45 4.54 -4.56
C PHE A 240 -7.08 3.51 -3.63
N TYR A 241 -8.35 3.75 -3.31
CA TYR A 241 -9.17 2.90 -2.46
C TYR A 241 -10.33 2.34 -3.26
N CYS A 242 -10.82 1.17 -2.84
CA CYS A 242 -12.09 0.64 -3.32
C CYS A 242 -13.08 0.51 -2.17
N GLN A 243 -14.33 0.92 -2.38
CA GLN A 243 -15.41 0.73 -1.41
C GLN A 243 -15.07 1.19 0.02
N LYS A 244 -14.26 2.26 0.15
CA LYS A 244 -13.83 2.85 1.43
C LYS A 244 -12.99 1.90 2.32
N ASN A 245 -12.27 0.99 1.68
CA ASN A 245 -11.50 -0.05 2.35
C ASN A 245 -9.99 0.26 2.34
N ASN A 246 -9.16 -0.76 2.55
CA ASN A 246 -7.70 -0.64 2.53
C ASN A 246 -7.13 -0.10 1.20
N PRO A 247 -5.93 0.51 1.21
CA PRO A 247 -5.20 0.88 -0.02
C PRO A 247 -5.06 -0.32 -0.96
N LEU A 248 -5.33 -0.11 -2.26
CA LEU A 248 -5.17 -1.17 -3.28
C LEU A 248 -4.03 -0.89 -4.24
N LEU A 249 -3.91 0.37 -4.65
CA LEU A 249 -2.97 0.82 -5.66
C LEU A 249 -2.41 2.16 -5.20
N ILE A 250 -1.09 2.30 -5.27
CA ILE A 250 -0.41 3.55 -4.97
C ILE A 250 0.46 3.97 -6.14
N TYR A 251 0.63 5.28 -6.28
CA TYR A 251 1.65 5.85 -7.16
C TYR A 251 2.60 6.69 -6.33
N ILE A 252 3.89 6.45 -6.46
CA ILE A 252 4.93 7.19 -5.75
C ILE A 252 5.52 8.22 -6.72
N GLU A 253 5.54 9.48 -6.30
CA GLU A 253 6.22 10.58 -6.98
C GLU A 253 7.55 10.83 -6.24
N ASP A 254 8.67 10.43 -6.85
CA ASP A 254 10.01 10.76 -6.33
C ASP A 254 10.30 12.26 -6.50
N GLY A 255 11.01 12.84 -5.54
CA GLY A 255 11.50 14.21 -5.57
C GLY A 255 12.77 14.39 -6.41
N ASN A 256 13.48 13.30 -6.71
CA ASN A 256 14.67 13.28 -7.55
C ASN A 256 14.47 12.36 -8.78
N GLN A 257 15.22 12.58 -9.86
CA GLN A 257 15.18 11.72 -11.06
C GLN A 257 15.83 10.33 -10.85
N ASN A 258 16.29 10.02 -9.63
CA ASN A 258 17.06 8.80 -9.32
C ASN A 258 16.20 7.61 -8.84
N GLY A 259 14.88 7.72 -8.93
CA GLY A 259 14.00 6.59 -9.18
C GLY A 259 13.43 5.90 -7.95
N VAL A 260 12.14 6.09 -7.75
CA VAL A 260 11.12 5.10 -7.32
C VAL A 260 9.77 5.43 -7.99
N THR A 261 9.75 6.37 -8.92
CA THR A 261 8.51 6.88 -9.49
C THR A 261 7.77 5.78 -10.24
N GLY A 262 6.51 5.56 -9.89
CA GLY A 262 5.70 4.54 -10.54
C GLY A 262 4.57 4.01 -9.69
N TRP A 263 3.85 3.06 -10.28
CA TRP A 263 2.70 2.39 -9.69
C TRP A 263 3.12 1.16 -8.90
N PHE A 264 2.52 0.95 -7.74
CA PHE A 264 2.74 -0.20 -6.88
C PHE A 264 1.43 -0.76 -6.37
N GLN A 265 1.36 -2.08 -6.23
CA GLN A 265 0.20 -2.78 -5.71
C GLN A 265 0.63 -3.90 -4.76
N LYS A 266 -0.32 -4.37 -3.94
CA LYS A 266 -0.09 -5.42 -2.95
C LYS A 266 0.30 -6.75 -3.64
N ASN A 267 1.38 -7.38 -3.20
CA ASN A 267 1.87 -8.65 -3.75
C ASN A 267 1.33 -9.87 -2.97
N GLY A 268 0.03 -9.93 -2.68
CA GLY A 268 -0.70 -11.09 -2.11
C GLY A 268 -0.27 -11.66 -0.74
N ALA A 269 0.97 -11.43 -0.31
CA ALA A 269 1.60 -12.03 0.85
C ALA A 269 1.81 -10.95 1.93
N SER A 270 1.12 -11.12 3.05
CA SER A 270 1.42 -10.40 4.28
C SER A 270 2.46 -11.18 5.07
N GLY A 271 3.48 -10.51 5.59
CA GLY A 271 4.45 -11.12 6.50
C GLY A 271 3.81 -11.57 7.81
N SER A 272 4.48 -12.42 8.57
CA SER A 272 4.01 -12.91 9.89
C SER A 272 3.79 -11.79 10.92
N ASN A 273 4.43 -10.63 10.74
CA ASN A 273 4.25 -9.41 11.52
C ASN A 273 3.09 -8.53 11.03
N GLY A 274 2.39 -8.93 9.97
CA GLY A 274 1.33 -8.16 9.32
C GLY A 274 1.84 -7.12 8.32
N ASN A 275 3.14 -6.87 8.19
CA ASN A 275 3.65 -5.92 7.20
C ASN A 275 3.50 -6.46 5.77
N GLU A 276 3.36 -5.56 4.81
CA GLU A 276 3.05 -5.90 3.43
C GLU A 276 4.19 -5.57 2.48
N LYS A 277 4.41 -6.47 1.53
CA LYS A 277 5.29 -6.25 0.39
C LYS A 277 4.45 -5.84 -0.81
N TRP A 278 4.86 -4.74 -1.43
CA TRP A 278 4.20 -4.16 -2.58
C TRP A 278 5.16 -4.18 -3.78
N THR A 279 4.65 -4.60 -4.94
CA THR A 279 5.42 -4.74 -6.17
C THR A 279 5.11 -3.62 -7.13
N GLN A 280 6.14 -3.22 -7.89
CA GLN A 280 5.97 -2.27 -8.97
C GLN A 280 5.14 -2.91 -10.09
N THR A 281 4.18 -2.16 -10.62
CA THR A 281 3.41 -2.55 -11.81
C THR A 281 3.68 -1.57 -12.95
N HIS A 282 3.92 -2.13 -14.13
CA HIS A 282 4.15 -1.37 -15.36
C HIS A 282 2.90 -1.26 -16.23
N VAL A 283 1.77 -1.86 -15.81
CA VAL A 283 0.55 -1.95 -16.62
C VAL A 283 -0.06 -0.58 -16.93
N LEU A 284 0.14 0.38 -16.03
CA LEU A 284 -0.29 1.76 -16.20
C LEU A 284 0.78 2.65 -16.86
N GLY A 285 1.90 2.07 -17.32
CA GLY A 285 2.96 2.77 -18.05
C GLY A 285 3.40 4.08 -17.40
N ASN A 286 3.43 5.14 -18.21
CA ASN A 286 3.83 6.50 -17.80
C ASN A 286 2.65 7.36 -17.31
N ILE A 287 1.47 6.76 -17.07
CA ILE A 287 0.29 7.50 -16.61
C ILE A 287 0.59 8.09 -15.24
N ARG A 288 0.50 9.41 -15.14
CA ARG A 288 0.66 10.12 -13.86
C ARG A 288 -0.70 10.49 -13.28
N PRO A 289 -0.96 10.22 -11.98
CA PRO A 289 -2.24 10.54 -11.38
C PRO A 289 -2.65 12.03 -11.44
N ASP A 290 -1.70 12.98 -11.44
CA ASP A 290 -2.01 14.41 -11.58
C ASP A 290 -2.62 14.79 -12.93
N LYS A 291 -2.42 13.95 -13.96
CA LYS A 291 -2.99 14.14 -15.29
C LYS A 291 -4.40 13.59 -15.41
N LEU A 292 -4.87 12.84 -14.41
CA LEU A 292 -6.20 12.22 -14.40
C LEU A 292 -7.33 13.16 -13.92
N THR A 293 -7.12 14.48 -13.97
CA THR A 293 -7.93 15.49 -13.26
C THR A 293 -8.89 16.31 -14.12
N LYS A 294 -8.77 16.21 -15.43
CA LYS A 294 -9.71 16.82 -16.39
C LYS A 294 -10.75 15.78 -16.78
N PRO A 295 -11.87 16.14 -17.42
CA PRO A 295 -12.70 15.13 -18.09
C PRO A 295 -11.77 14.36 -19.02
N ILE A 296 -11.48 13.10 -18.67
CA ILE A 296 -10.59 12.27 -19.47
C ILE A 296 -11.44 11.77 -20.64
N ASP A 297 -10.87 11.83 -21.84
CA ASP A 297 -11.49 11.18 -22.98
C ASP A 297 -11.57 9.67 -22.72
N CYS A 298 -12.79 9.17 -22.82
CA CYS A 298 -13.20 7.82 -22.46
C CYS A 298 -13.08 6.85 -23.64
N THR A 299 -12.19 7.19 -24.58
CA THR A 299 -11.88 6.37 -25.75
C THR A 299 -11.35 5.00 -25.35
N SER A 300 -11.48 4.05 -26.28
CA SER A 300 -11.13 2.64 -26.16
C SER A 300 -9.68 2.37 -25.75
N GLU A 301 -8.82 3.39 -25.73
CA GLU A 301 -7.39 3.29 -25.46
C GLU A 301 -6.86 4.29 -24.42
N GLY A 302 -7.72 5.19 -23.93
CA GLY A 302 -7.32 6.27 -23.03
C GLY A 302 -6.89 5.80 -21.64
N ASP A 303 -6.16 6.67 -20.94
CA ASP A 303 -5.63 6.45 -19.59
C ASP A 303 -6.72 6.02 -18.59
N PHE A 304 -7.95 6.53 -18.76
CA PHE A 304 -9.11 6.17 -17.95
C PHE A 304 -9.42 4.67 -18.03
N LYS A 305 -9.46 4.11 -19.25
CA LYS A 305 -9.78 2.69 -19.45
C LYS A 305 -8.67 1.79 -18.91
N LYS A 306 -7.40 2.18 -19.07
CA LYS A 306 -6.25 1.47 -18.49
C LYS A 306 -6.36 1.40 -16.96
N LEU A 307 -6.68 2.53 -16.31
CA LEU A 307 -6.92 2.58 -14.88
C LEU A 307 -8.12 1.73 -14.45
N ALA A 308 -9.27 1.86 -15.12
CA ALA A 308 -10.48 1.10 -14.79
C ALA A 308 -10.24 -0.41 -14.91
N LYS A 309 -9.54 -0.85 -15.97
CA LYS A 309 -9.16 -2.26 -16.17
C LYS A 309 -8.24 -2.77 -15.06
N GLU A 310 -7.26 -1.98 -14.64
CA GLU A 310 -6.34 -2.39 -13.58
C GLU A 310 -7.04 -2.48 -12.21
N LEU A 311 -7.90 -1.51 -11.88
CA LEU A 311 -8.73 -1.58 -10.67
C LEU A 311 -9.65 -2.81 -10.69
N LYS A 312 -10.26 -3.13 -11.82
CA LYS A 312 -11.10 -4.32 -11.98
C LYS A 312 -10.33 -5.61 -11.71
N LYS A 313 -9.07 -5.72 -12.17
CA LYS A 313 -8.20 -6.87 -11.85
C LYS A 313 -7.88 -6.98 -10.36
N LEU A 314 -7.83 -5.85 -9.65
CA LEU A 314 -7.69 -5.78 -8.20
C LEU A 314 -9.02 -6.01 -7.47
N ASN A 315 -10.01 -6.61 -8.13
CA ASN A 315 -11.38 -6.82 -7.65
C ASN A 315 -12.07 -5.53 -7.20
N CYS A 316 -11.77 -4.42 -7.89
CA CYS A 316 -12.37 -3.13 -7.62
C CYS A 316 -13.21 -2.59 -8.78
N GLU A 317 -14.52 -2.53 -8.57
CA GLU A 317 -15.49 -1.98 -9.54
C GLU A 317 -15.87 -0.52 -9.27
N CYS A 318 -15.01 0.25 -8.59
CA CYS A 318 -15.30 1.67 -8.30
C CYS A 318 -15.30 2.56 -9.55
N LEU A 319 -14.57 2.15 -10.60
CA LEU A 319 -14.64 2.75 -11.92
C LEU A 319 -15.29 1.78 -12.90
N LYS A 320 -16.38 2.22 -13.53
CA LYS A 320 -17.01 1.50 -14.64
C LYS A 320 -16.18 1.71 -15.89
N GLU A 321 -16.02 0.64 -16.68
CA GLU A 321 -15.50 0.78 -18.04
C GLU A 321 -16.47 1.65 -18.86
N CYS A 322 -15.91 2.47 -19.76
CA CYS A 322 -16.70 3.35 -20.60
C CYS A 322 -17.49 2.53 -21.61
N ILE A 323 -18.77 2.34 -21.32
CA ILE A 323 -19.74 1.80 -22.27
C ILE A 323 -20.27 2.97 -23.07
N ARG A 324 -20.12 2.93 -24.40
CA ARG A 324 -20.73 3.92 -25.29
C ARG A 324 -22.20 3.57 -25.46
N THR A 325 -23.06 4.26 -24.71
CA THR A 325 -24.51 4.13 -24.85
C THR A 325 -24.94 4.90 -26.10
N LEU A 326 -25.56 4.20 -27.05
CA LEU A 326 -26.25 4.84 -28.17
C LEU A 326 -27.65 5.22 -27.72
N ASP A 327 -28.01 6.48 -27.89
CA ASP A 327 -29.37 7.02 -27.68
C ASP A 327 -29.76 7.82 -28.94
N PRO A 328 -30.09 7.14 -30.05
CA PRO A 328 -30.39 7.81 -31.31
C PRO A 328 -31.64 8.69 -31.27
N GLU A 329 -32.50 8.51 -30.26
CA GLU A 329 -33.72 9.30 -30.04
C GLU A 329 -33.38 10.71 -29.54
N HIS A 330 -32.44 10.83 -28.59
CA HIS A 330 -32.06 12.11 -28.00
C HIS A 330 -30.77 12.70 -28.57
N LEU A 331 -29.83 11.85 -29.01
CA LEU A 331 -28.49 12.23 -29.46
C LEU A 331 -28.29 12.07 -30.97
N GLY A 332 -29.25 11.46 -31.68
CA GLY A 332 -29.20 11.26 -33.13
C GLY A 332 -29.70 12.48 -33.91
N GLN A 333 -29.15 12.68 -35.12
CA GLN A 333 -29.76 13.57 -36.10
C GLN A 333 -30.64 12.75 -37.04
N ASN A 334 -31.94 13.07 -37.10
CA ASN A 334 -32.93 12.33 -37.89
C ASN A 334 -32.98 10.82 -37.56
N GLY A 335 -32.85 10.45 -36.29
CA GLY A 335 -32.85 9.06 -35.83
C GLY A 335 -31.55 8.29 -36.08
N VAL A 336 -30.49 8.97 -36.52
CA VAL A 336 -29.16 8.37 -36.73
C VAL A 336 -28.16 9.01 -35.78
N GLN A 337 -27.63 8.22 -34.85
CA GLN A 337 -26.44 8.58 -34.07
C GLN A 337 -25.22 7.98 -34.75
N ARG A 338 -24.21 8.82 -35.01
CA ARG A 338 -22.89 8.39 -35.51
C ARG A 338 -21.90 8.45 -34.37
N GLU A 339 -21.18 7.36 -34.17
CA GLU A 339 -20.18 7.24 -33.11
C GLU A 339 -18.86 6.79 -33.76
N GLU A 340 -17.84 7.65 -33.68
CA GLU A 340 -16.53 7.34 -34.26
C GLU A 340 -15.70 6.56 -33.24
N VAL A 341 -15.42 5.30 -33.55
CA VAL A 341 -14.54 4.44 -32.74
C VAL A 341 -13.14 4.50 -33.37
N PRO A 342 -12.17 5.19 -32.76
CA PRO A 342 -10.82 5.25 -33.28
C PRO A 342 -10.19 3.85 -33.28
N ALA A 343 -9.41 3.56 -34.32
CA ALA A 343 -8.62 2.33 -34.38
C ALA A 343 -7.54 2.31 -33.29
N ALA A 344 -7.10 1.11 -32.92
CA ALA A 344 -6.05 0.94 -31.94
C ALA A 344 -4.69 1.49 -32.42
N ASP A 345 -3.88 2.06 -31.52
CA ASP A 345 -2.49 2.40 -31.80
C ASP A 345 -1.64 1.12 -31.87
N LEU A 346 -1.14 0.83 -33.07
CA LEU A 346 -0.39 -0.39 -33.38
C LEU A 346 1.13 -0.20 -33.31
N SER A 347 1.62 0.93 -32.77
CA SER A 347 3.06 1.23 -32.67
C SER A 347 3.87 0.17 -31.92
N ASP A 348 3.25 -0.53 -30.97
CA ASP A 348 3.86 -1.59 -30.16
C ASP A 348 3.43 -3.01 -30.60
N GLN A 349 2.80 -3.16 -31.77
CA GLN A 349 2.34 -4.46 -32.25
C GLN A 349 3.53 -5.37 -32.60
N VAL A 350 3.47 -6.63 -32.17
CA VAL A 350 4.46 -7.65 -32.53
C VAL A 350 4.48 -7.81 -34.06
N PRO A 351 5.64 -7.71 -34.72
CA PRO A 351 5.75 -7.91 -36.16
C PRO A 351 5.11 -9.25 -36.59
N ASP A 352 4.44 -9.25 -37.74
CA ASP A 352 3.76 -10.42 -38.33
C ASP A 352 2.60 -10.99 -37.50
N THR A 353 1.95 -10.17 -36.66
CA THR A 353 0.69 -10.55 -35.99
C THR A 353 -0.51 -9.80 -36.58
N GLU A 354 -1.69 -10.42 -36.59
CA GLU A 354 -2.94 -9.75 -36.98
C GLU A 354 -3.60 -9.07 -35.77
N SER A 355 -4.12 -7.86 -35.95
CA SER A 355 -4.92 -7.14 -34.94
C SER A 355 -6.42 -7.31 -35.21
N GLU A 356 -7.19 -7.77 -34.23
CA GLU A 356 -8.65 -7.91 -34.33
C GLU A 356 -9.37 -6.85 -33.48
N THR A 357 -10.24 -6.03 -34.09
CA THR A 357 -11.14 -5.11 -33.36
C THR A 357 -12.58 -5.62 -33.45
N LYS A 358 -13.20 -5.91 -32.30
CA LYS A 358 -14.60 -6.36 -32.20
C LYS A 358 -15.48 -5.23 -31.67
N ILE A 359 -16.48 -4.83 -32.46
CA ILE A 359 -17.53 -3.90 -32.05
C ILE A 359 -18.80 -4.70 -31.73
N LEU A 360 -19.29 -4.59 -30.50
CA LEU A 360 -20.51 -5.26 -30.04
C LEU A 360 -21.59 -4.21 -29.76
N LEU A 361 -22.71 -4.32 -30.47
CA LEU A 361 -23.90 -3.47 -30.30
C LEU A 361 -24.95 -4.26 -29.51
N GLN A 362 -25.42 -3.71 -28.40
CA GLN A 362 -26.38 -4.38 -27.53
C GLN A 362 -27.58 -3.48 -27.29
N GLY A 363 -28.78 -4.04 -27.51
CA GLY A 363 -30.03 -3.32 -27.27
C GLY A 363 -30.35 -3.13 -25.77
N THR A 364 -29.78 -3.96 -24.88
CA THR A 364 -29.96 -3.82 -23.43
C THR A 364 -28.71 -4.31 -22.67
N PRO A 365 -28.40 -3.77 -21.47
CA PRO A 365 -27.24 -4.19 -20.66
C PRO A 365 -27.28 -5.66 -20.20
N VAL A 366 -28.46 -6.29 -20.21
CA VAL A 366 -28.65 -7.69 -19.76
C VAL A 366 -28.48 -8.67 -20.91
N ALA A 367 -28.54 -8.20 -22.16
CA ALA A 367 -28.47 -9.06 -23.35
C ALA A 367 -27.18 -9.88 -23.38
N GLN A 368 -26.03 -9.29 -23.03
CA GLN A 368 -24.76 -10.01 -23.02
C GLN A 368 -24.74 -11.17 -22.04
N MET A 369 -25.14 -10.91 -20.79
CA MET A 369 -25.12 -11.92 -19.75
C MET A 369 -26.10 -13.05 -20.05
N ALA A 370 -27.25 -12.73 -20.64
CA ALA A 370 -28.23 -13.72 -21.05
C ALA A 370 -27.73 -14.56 -22.24
N GLU A 371 -27.12 -13.94 -23.25
CA GLU A 371 -26.57 -14.62 -24.42
C GLU A 371 -25.39 -15.53 -24.05
N ASP A 372 -24.44 -15.02 -23.27
CA ASP A 372 -23.27 -15.78 -22.80
C ASP A 372 -23.65 -16.89 -21.80
N ALA A 373 -24.79 -16.78 -21.10
CA ALA A 373 -25.27 -17.80 -20.17
C ALA A 373 -26.02 -18.97 -20.85
N ILE A 374 -26.53 -18.76 -22.06
CA ILE A 374 -27.24 -19.79 -22.84
C ILE A 374 -26.25 -20.59 -23.71
N ASP A 375 -25.13 -19.98 -24.11
CA ASP A 375 -24.08 -20.64 -24.88
C ASP A 375 -23.11 -21.39 -23.94
N GLY A 376 -23.20 -22.72 -23.94
CA GLY A 376 -22.43 -23.61 -23.06
C GLY A 376 -20.92 -23.57 -23.25
N GLU A 377 -20.39 -23.08 -24.38
CA GLU A 377 -18.96 -22.83 -24.56
C GLU A 377 -18.55 -21.46 -24.01
N ARG A 378 -19.39 -20.43 -24.19
CA ARG A 378 -19.13 -19.05 -23.72
C ARG A 378 -19.37 -18.87 -22.22
N LEU A 379 -20.21 -19.70 -21.61
CA LEU A 379 -20.47 -19.73 -20.16
C LEU A 379 -19.17 -19.92 -19.35
N LYS A 380 -18.19 -20.66 -19.89
CA LYS A 380 -16.90 -20.91 -19.23
C LYS A 380 -16.03 -19.65 -19.11
N HIS A 381 -16.20 -18.66 -19.97
CA HIS A 381 -15.44 -17.41 -19.92
C HIS A 381 -15.97 -16.40 -18.89
N LEU A 382 -17.19 -16.61 -18.38
CA LEU A 382 -17.76 -15.81 -17.28
C LEU A 382 -17.35 -16.31 -15.89
N ILE A 383 -16.75 -17.50 -15.78
CA ILE A 383 -16.33 -18.12 -14.53
C ILE A 383 -14.81 -18.32 -14.56
N VAL A 384 -14.06 -17.53 -13.80
CA VAL A 384 -12.59 -17.64 -13.73
C VAL A 384 -12.14 -18.19 -12.37
N THR A 385 -12.07 -19.51 -12.26
CA THR A 385 -11.21 -20.23 -11.31
C THR A 385 -10.50 -21.37 -12.04
N PRO A 386 -9.20 -21.62 -11.80
CA PRO A 386 -8.48 -22.70 -12.47
C PRO A 386 -8.96 -24.05 -11.93
N SER A 387 -9.46 -24.92 -12.81
CA SER A 387 -9.84 -26.29 -12.44
C SER A 387 -8.59 -27.15 -12.25
N GLY A 388 -8.17 -27.31 -10.99
CA GLY A 388 -7.21 -28.33 -10.56
C GLY A 388 -7.91 -29.56 -10.00
N ASP A 389 -7.34 -30.73 -10.30
CA ASP A 389 -7.91 -32.08 -10.20
C ASP A 389 -8.53 -32.48 -8.84
N SER A 390 -9.79 -32.92 -8.89
CA SER A 390 -10.36 -33.97 -8.00
C SER A 390 -11.63 -34.55 -8.66
N PRO A 391 -11.75 -35.87 -8.82
CA PRO A 391 -12.80 -36.46 -9.65
C PRO A 391 -14.09 -36.70 -8.84
N ASP A 392 -14.70 -35.66 -8.27
CA ASP A 392 -16.03 -35.77 -7.63
C ASP A 392 -16.84 -34.45 -7.61
N LEU A 393 -16.44 -33.45 -8.41
CA LEU A 393 -17.13 -32.15 -8.54
C LEU A 393 -17.71 -31.77 -9.91
N PRO A 394 -17.76 -32.59 -10.98
CA PRO A 394 -18.44 -32.16 -12.22
C PRO A 394 -19.97 -32.11 -12.06
N THR A 395 -20.56 -32.76 -11.06
CA THR A 395 -22.03 -32.92 -10.97
C THR A 395 -22.72 -31.87 -10.09
N ILE A 396 -22.00 -31.19 -9.19
CA ILE A 396 -22.62 -30.24 -8.23
C ILE A 396 -22.56 -28.78 -8.71
N ILE A 397 -21.60 -28.41 -9.57
CA ILE A 397 -21.43 -27.00 -10.01
C ILE A 397 -22.22 -26.66 -11.29
N GLY A 398 -22.75 -27.67 -12.02
CA GLY A 398 -23.69 -27.45 -13.13
C GLY A 398 -25.12 -27.05 -12.70
N VAL A 399 -25.37 -26.93 -11.39
CA VAL A 399 -26.73 -26.86 -10.84
C VAL A 399 -27.18 -25.47 -10.37
N PRO A 400 -26.35 -24.52 -9.89
CA PRO A 400 -26.90 -23.23 -9.44
C PRO A 400 -27.33 -22.30 -10.59
N THR A 401 -26.79 -22.46 -11.81
CA THR A 401 -27.16 -21.60 -12.97
C THR A 401 -28.16 -22.24 -13.93
N ALA A 402 -28.33 -23.58 -13.90
CA ALA A 402 -29.42 -24.24 -14.63
C ALA A 402 -30.80 -24.01 -13.96
N PHE A 403 -30.86 -23.74 -12.65
CA PHE A 403 -32.13 -23.51 -11.93
C PHE A 403 -32.79 -22.15 -12.18
N LEU A 404 -32.15 -21.22 -12.88
CA LEU A 404 -32.83 -19.99 -13.34
C LEU A 404 -33.60 -20.17 -14.66
N THR A 405 -33.52 -21.34 -15.31
CA THR A 405 -34.27 -21.63 -16.54
C THR A 405 -35.56 -22.44 -16.33
N THR A 406 -35.83 -22.95 -15.13
CA THR A 406 -37.03 -23.76 -14.85
C THR A 406 -38.03 -23.13 -13.89
N SER A 407 -37.79 -21.91 -13.40
CA SER A 407 -38.87 -21.18 -12.70
C SER A 407 -39.80 -20.56 -13.74
N ALA A 408 -41.05 -21.02 -13.78
CA ALA A 408 -42.09 -20.44 -14.63
C ALA A 408 -42.14 -18.90 -14.48
N LEU A 409 -41.81 -18.35 -13.31
CA LEU A 409 -41.72 -16.92 -13.05
C LEU A 409 -40.65 -16.18 -13.87
N ALA A 410 -39.44 -16.73 -14.06
CA ALA A 410 -38.40 -16.11 -14.88
C ALA A 410 -38.75 -16.17 -16.38
N CYS A 411 -39.33 -17.29 -16.83
CA CYS A 411 -39.87 -17.40 -18.19
C CYS A 411 -41.03 -16.42 -18.42
N PHE A 412 -41.91 -16.22 -17.43
CA PHE A 412 -42.99 -15.22 -17.52
C PHE A 412 -42.48 -13.79 -17.52
N THR A 413 -41.43 -13.44 -16.76
CA THR A 413 -40.87 -12.08 -16.77
C THR A 413 -40.10 -11.78 -18.05
N VAL A 414 -39.32 -12.73 -18.57
CA VAL A 414 -38.62 -12.63 -19.86
C VAL A 414 -39.61 -12.60 -21.02
N TRP A 415 -40.66 -13.44 -21.00
CA TRP A 415 -41.72 -13.44 -22.01
C TRP A 415 -42.58 -12.16 -21.97
N LYS A 416 -42.85 -11.62 -20.77
CA LYS A 416 -43.59 -10.36 -20.59
C LYS A 416 -42.75 -9.15 -20.99
N LEU A 417 -41.42 -9.16 -20.78
CA LEU A 417 -40.50 -8.18 -21.35
C LEU A 417 -40.46 -8.29 -22.88
N TYR A 418 -40.26 -9.49 -23.42
CA TYR A 418 -40.21 -9.75 -24.86
C TYR A 418 -41.48 -9.27 -25.58
N ASN A 419 -42.66 -9.56 -25.05
CA ASN A 419 -43.92 -9.06 -25.61
C ASN A 419 -44.11 -7.54 -25.47
N ARG A 420 -43.43 -6.90 -24.50
CA ARG A 420 -43.44 -5.43 -24.34
C ARG A 420 -42.55 -4.73 -25.37
N TYR A 421 -41.48 -5.36 -25.82
CA TYR A 421 -40.50 -4.80 -26.76
C TYR A 421 -40.59 -5.35 -28.20
N LYS A 422 -41.43 -6.36 -28.46
CA LYS A 422 -41.69 -6.93 -29.80
C LYS A 422 -42.19 -5.89 -30.84
N GLY A 423 -42.77 -4.78 -30.37
CA GLY A 423 -43.26 -3.67 -31.21
C GLY A 423 -42.23 -2.57 -31.47
N ASP A 424 -41.05 -2.63 -30.84
CA ASP A 424 -40.01 -1.61 -30.96
C ASP A 424 -39.15 -1.86 -32.21
N PRO A 425 -39.04 -0.90 -33.15
CA PRO A 425 -38.28 -1.07 -34.40
C PRO A 425 -36.79 -1.39 -34.17
N TRP A 426 -36.25 -1.02 -33.00
CA TRP A 426 -34.84 -1.18 -32.63
C TRP A 426 -34.40 -2.63 -32.35
N VAL A 427 -35.34 -3.55 -32.11
CA VAL A 427 -35.01 -4.95 -31.73
C VAL A 427 -34.61 -5.81 -32.94
N ARG A 428 -34.64 -5.28 -34.17
CA ARG A 428 -34.45 -6.09 -35.40
C ARG A 428 -33.07 -6.02 -36.07
N GLN A 429 -32.06 -5.40 -35.48
CA GLN A 429 -30.71 -5.40 -36.06
C GLN A 429 -29.61 -5.62 -35.01
N ILE A 430 -29.26 -6.89 -34.78
CA ILE A 430 -27.93 -7.24 -34.29
C ILE A 430 -27.05 -7.44 -35.54
N SER A 431 -26.34 -6.40 -35.94
CA SER A 431 -25.31 -6.50 -36.99
C SER A 431 -23.96 -6.74 -36.33
N TYR A 432 -23.44 -7.97 -36.44
CA TYR A 432 -22.01 -8.22 -36.23
C TYR A 432 -21.25 -7.70 -37.45
N ARG A 433 -20.44 -6.65 -37.27
CA ARG A 433 -19.51 -6.20 -38.30
C ARG A 433 -18.09 -6.47 -37.82
N VAL A 434 -17.51 -7.56 -38.31
CA VAL A 434 -16.09 -7.85 -38.14
C VAL A 434 -15.35 -7.10 -39.25
N LEU A 435 -14.60 -6.06 -38.88
CA LEU A 435 -13.73 -5.36 -39.82
C LEU A 435 -12.39 -6.08 -39.84
N LYS A 436 -12.13 -6.83 -40.91
CA LYS A 436 -10.79 -7.35 -41.22
C LYS A 436 -10.12 -6.39 -42.19
N ASN A 437 -8.88 -5.99 -41.86
CA ASN A 437 -8.06 -5.04 -42.61
C ASN A 437 -8.72 -3.67 -42.80
N VAL A 438 -8.48 -2.76 -41.85
CA VAL A 438 -8.67 -1.33 -42.07
C VAL A 438 -7.33 -0.80 -42.61
N PRO A 439 -7.19 -0.57 -43.94
CA PRO A 439 -6.00 0.11 -44.44
C PRO A 439 -5.99 1.55 -43.93
N TYR A 440 -4.80 2.01 -43.52
CA TYR A 440 -4.53 3.39 -43.11
C TYR A 440 -4.86 4.42 -44.20
#